data_AF-A0A850CCT0-F1
#
_entry.id   AF-A0A850CCT0-F1
#
_cell.length_a   1.000
_cell.length_b   1.000
_cell.length_c   1.000
_cell.angle_alpha   90.00
_cell.angle_beta   90.00
_cell.angle_gamma   90.00
#
_symmetry.space_group_name_H-M   'P 1'
#
loop_
_entity.id
_entity.type
_entity.pdbx_description
1 polymer ?
#
loop_
_entity_poly.entity_id
_entity_poly.type
_entity_poly.pdbx_seq_one_letter_code
_entity_poly.pdbx_strand_id
1 'polypeptide(L)'
;MRRALLLLSAALAGLSLCLGVSSSAAAQDAYGIHGTLDDQQDQPVEGVSITVSDASGAEIATVTTAADGTWAVPLDAEGDYVVTLDESTLPEGLVVRNCKPQLEVNVTGDRTALFPLDTQVDGCTPGESPGGGETPSSSDDESGEPGEESSESEDAAADDAAADEVGEIEGEGGATRAISLLVSGLHFGLMIALAAVGLSMVFGTTGLTNFAHGDLVTFGGVMALLFNVTFGLPVWIAAIAAVVLGAAFGWAQDWGLWSPLRRRGTGLVSMMIISIGVALLIRFATLFFVGGERQRYTEYVGQPPWDFGWLVISPKEVVTGLIALAVCVAVGLGLVFTRLGKATRAVADNPSLAASTGIDVNKVVRLVWTIGGALAAMSGVFLSISDGVKFDMGQHLLLLVFAAVVLGGLGTAFGAFVGAMLIGVFVQMSTLVVAPELKYVGALAVLIIIMLTRPQGILGRRERIG
;
A
#
# COMPACT_ATOMS: atom_id res chain seq x y z
N MET A 1 7.77 33.84 -18.16
CA MET A 1 6.57 33.31 -17.45
C MET A 1 5.65 32.55 -18.40
N ARG A 2 5.14 33.15 -19.49
CA ARG A 2 4.23 32.47 -20.45
C ARG A 2 4.76 31.13 -21.01
N ARG A 3 6.03 31.03 -21.42
CA ARG A 3 6.61 29.78 -21.94
C ARG A 3 6.80 28.66 -20.89
N ALA A 4 7.01 29.03 -19.62
CA ALA A 4 7.14 28.06 -18.52
C ALA A 4 5.76 27.56 -18.07
N LEU A 5 4.77 28.46 -18.02
CA LEU A 5 3.37 28.12 -17.77
C LEU A 5 2.83 27.19 -18.88
N LEU A 6 3.17 27.48 -20.15
CA LEU A 6 2.75 26.68 -21.31
C LEU A 6 3.32 25.25 -21.33
N LEU A 7 4.52 25.04 -20.77
CA LEU A 7 5.15 23.72 -20.73
C LEU A 7 4.79 22.95 -19.46
N LEU A 8 4.52 23.62 -18.34
CA LEU A 8 3.86 22.99 -17.18
C LEU A 8 2.43 22.58 -17.54
N SER A 9 1.69 23.44 -18.25
CA SER A 9 0.38 23.07 -18.80
C SER A 9 0.48 22.03 -19.90
N ALA A 10 1.58 21.94 -20.66
CA ALA A 10 1.79 20.85 -21.61
C ALA A 10 2.18 19.53 -20.92
N ALA A 11 2.85 19.55 -19.77
CA ALA A 11 3.11 18.37 -18.96
C ALA A 11 1.83 17.88 -18.26
N LEU A 12 1.02 18.79 -17.72
CA LEU A 12 -0.34 18.52 -17.22
C LEU A 12 -1.29 18.08 -18.35
N ALA A 13 -1.21 18.68 -19.54
CA ALA A 13 -1.99 18.26 -20.69
C ALA A 13 -1.48 16.96 -21.30
N GLY A 14 -0.18 16.65 -21.21
CA GLY A 14 0.37 15.34 -21.55
C GLY A 14 -0.13 14.26 -20.60
N LEU A 15 -0.25 14.58 -19.31
CA LEU A 15 -0.93 13.75 -18.32
C LEU A 15 -2.41 13.57 -18.69
N SER A 16 -3.13 14.65 -19.07
CA SER A 16 -4.52 14.59 -19.51
C SER A 16 -4.74 13.89 -20.87
N LEU A 17 -3.78 13.93 -21.80
CA LEU A 17 -3.88 13.24 -23.09
C LEU A 17 -3.58 11.74 -22.95
N CYS A 18 -2.68 11.34 -22.05
CA CYS A 18 -2.44 9.94 -21.74
C CYS A 18 -3.59 9.29 -20.97
N LEU A 19 -4.30 10.08 -20.13
CA LEU A 19 -5.47 9.64 -19.36
C LEU A 19 -6.80 9.74 -20.13
N GLY A 20 -6.79 10.35 -21.32
CA GLY A 20 -7.99 10.66 -22.10
C GLY A 20 -8.34 9.65 -23.20
N VAL A 21 -7.72 8.47 -23.25
CA VAL A 21 -8.02 7.46 -24.27
C VAL A 21 -8.51 6.17 -23.59
N SER A 22 -9.74 5.81 -23.93
CA SER A 22 -10.53 4.64 -23.51
C SER A 22 -11.35 4.80 -22.23
N SER A 23 -12.24 5.79 -22.22
CA SER A 23 -13.55 5.56 -21.61
C SER A 23 -14.34 4.64 -22.54
N SER A 24 -14.17 3.32 -22.39
CA SER A 24 -15.21 2.40 -22.86
C SER A 24 -16.37 2.49 -21.89
N ALA A 25 -17.49 2.95 -22.44
CA ALA A 25 -18.84 3.01 -21.90
C ALA A 25 -19.16 2.12 -20.68
N ALA A 26 -19.77 2.77 -19.69
CA ALA A 26 -20.76 2.26 -18.74
C ALA A 26 -20.37 1.04 -17.89
N ALA A 27 -19.75 1.31 -16.74
CA ALA A 27 -20.15 0.62 -15.52
C ALA A 27 -21.02 1.62 -14.74
N GLN A 28 -22.34 1.45 -14.82
CA GLN A 28 -23.21 1.89 -13.74
C GLN A 28 -22.73 1.16 -12.49
N ASP A 29 -22.67 1.87 -11.34
CA ASP A 29 -22.36 1.29 -10.04
C ASP A 29 -23.30 0.09 -9.79
N ALA A 30 -22.86 -1.10 -10.18
CA ALA A 30 -23.61 -2.33 -10.04
C ALA A 30 -23.14 -2.95 -8.73
N TYR A 31 -23.98 -2.84 -7.71
CA TYR A 31 -23.83 -3.68 -6.53
C TYR A 31 -23.97 -5.12 -6.99
N GLY A 32 -23.18 -6.03 -6.41
CA GLY A 32 -23.15 -7.40 -6.88
C GLY A 32 -22.53 -8.30 -5.83
N ILE A 33 -23.01 -9.54 -5.82
CA ILE A 33 -22.34 -10.62 -5.10
C ILE A 33 -21.89 -11.62 -6.15
N HIS A 34 -20.62 -11.94 -6.15
CA HIS A 34 -20.04 -12.94 -7.05
C HIS A 34 -19.17 -13.92 -6.26
N GLY A 35 -18.84 -15.03 -6.88
CA GLY A 35 -17.94 -16.00 -6.28
C GLY A 35 -17.45 -17.02 -7.29
N THR A 36 -16.52 -17.83 -6.83
CA THR A 36 -16.03 -19.02 -7.53
C THR A 36 -16.14 -20.19 -6.56
N LEU A 37 -16.58 -21.32 -7.07
CA LEU A 37 -16.68 -22.55 -6.31
C LEU A 37 -15.63 -23.53 -6.81
N ASP A 38 -14.64 -23.82 -5.97
CA ASP A 38 -13.53 -24.72 -6.27
C ASP A 38 -13.46 -25.84 -5.22
N ASP A 39 -12.97 -27.01 -5.64
CA ASP A 39 -12.66 -28.12 -4.74
C ASP A 39 -11.31 -27.96 -4.03
N GLN A 40 -10.90 -28.95 -3.22
CA GLN A 40 -9.62 -28.89 -2.49
C GLN A 40 -8.37 -29.06 -3.38
N GLN A 41 -8.55 -29.29 -4.68
CA GLN A 41 -7.50 -29.35 -5.68
C GLN A 41 -7.54 -28.13 -6.64
N ASP A 42 -8.27 -27.07 -6.27
CA ASP A 42 -8.50 -25.87 -7.08
C ASP A 42 -9.16 -26.18 -8.44
N GLN A 43 -9.99 -27.23 -8.52
CA GLN A 43 -10.79 -27.52 -9.71
C GLN A 43 -12.19 -26.88 -9.59
N PRO A 44 -12.67 -26.22 -10.65
CA PRO A 44 -13.97 -25.55 -10.63
C PRO A 44 -15.12 -26.54 -10.54
N VAL A 45 -16.13 -26.19 -9.74
CA VAL A 45 -17.33 -26.99 -9.51
C VAL A 45 -18.54 -26.37 -10.21
N GLU A 46 -18.96 -26.98 -11.31
CA GLU A 46 -20.09 -26.56 -12.15
C GLU A 46 -21.44 -27.10 -11.63
N GLY A 47 -22.53 -26.36 -11.89
CA GLY A 47 -23.90 -26.84 -11.75
C GLY A 47 -24.50 -26.73 -10.35
N VAL A 48 -23.84 -26.02 -9.43
CA VAL A 48 -24.29 -25.83 -8.05
C VAL A 48 -25.22 -24.62 -7.97
N SER A 49 -26.37 -24.77 -7.34
CA SER A 49 -27.37 -23.71 -7.18
C SER A 49 -27.06 -22.83 -5.97
N ILE A 50 -27.08 -21.52 -6.18
CA ILE A 50 -26.82 -20.50 -5.16
C ILE A 50 -27.95 -19.48 -5.17
N THR A 51 -28.55 -19.27 -4.01
CA THR A 51 -29.67 -18.34 -3.79
C THR A 51 -29.22 -17.15 -2.97
N VAL A 52 -29.56 -15.94 -3.41
CA VAL A 52 -29.30 -14.69 -2.68
C VAL A 52 -30.62 -14.11 -2.20
N SER A 53 -30.72 -13.88 -0.90
CA SER A 53 -31.90 -13.29 -0.24
C SER A 53 -31.53 -12.00 0.50
N ASP A 54 -32.49 -11.10 0.68
CA ASP A 54 -32.32 -9.89 1.50
C ASP A 54 -32.39 -10.18 3.01
N ALA A 55 -32.10 -9.18 3.85
CA ALA A 55 -32.20 -9.26 5.31
C ALA A 55 -33.62 -9.58 5.84
N SER A 56 -34.66 -9.47 5.01
CA SER A 56 -36.04 -9.86 5.36
C SER A 56 -36.36 -11.31 5.00
N GLY A 57 -35.43 -12.00 4.35
CA GLY A 57 -35.57 -13.38 3.87
C GLY A 57 -36.26 -13.50 2.51
N ALA A 58 -36.47 -12.39 1.79
CA ALA A 58 -37.03 -12.43 0.45
C ALA A 58 -35.95 -12.80 -0.58
N GLU A 59 -36.25 -13.80 -1.42
CA GLU A 59 -35.34 -14.25 -2.49
C GLU A 59 -35.25 -13.21 -3.60
N ILE A 60 -34.01 -12.83 -3.96
CA ILE A 60 -33.72 -11.86 -5.02
C ILE A 60 -33.42 -12.58 -6.32
N ALA A 61 -32.52 -13.57 -6.25
CA ALA A 61 -32.15 -14.37 -7.40
C ALA A 61 -31.56 -15.72 -6.97
N THR A 62 -31.78 -16.72 -7.81
CA THR A 62 -31.10 -18.01 -7.76
C THR A 62 -30.32 -18.21 -9.05
N VAL A 63 -29.04 -18.54 -8.94
CA VAL A 63 -28.11 -18.75 -10.06
C VAL A 63 -27.40 -20.10 -9.92
N THR A 64 -26.90 -20.62 -11.03
CA THR A 64 -26.11 -21.87 -11.06
C THR A 64 -24.66 -21.56 -11.43
N THR A 65 -23.71 -22.26 -10.81
CA THR A 65 -22.29 -22.09 -11.13
C THR A 65 -22.00 -22.53 -12.56
N ALA A 66 -21.22 -21.72 -13.28
CA ALA A 66 -20.81 -21.98 -14.66
C ALA A 66 -19.71 -23.07 -14.72
N ALA A 67 -19.33 -23.47 -15.94
CA ALA A 67 -18.31 -24.49 -16.19
C ALA A 67 -16.90 -24.14 -15.63
N ASP A 68 -16.65 -22.87 -15.34
CA ASP A 68 -15.44 -22.37 -14.68
C ASP A 68 -15.64 -22.13 -13.18
N GLY A 69 -16.74 -22.63 -12.59
CA GLY A 69 -17.06 -22.52 -11.17
C GLY A 69 -17.58 -21.13 -10.77
N THR A 70 -17.68 -20.19 -11.70
CA THR A 70 -18.06 -18.80 -11.40
C THR A 70 -19.57 -18.61 -11.31
N TRP A 71 -19.99 -17.66 -10.48
CA TRP A 71 -21.37 -17.22 -10.36
C TRP A 71 -21.42 -15.75 -9.95
N ALA A 72 -22.48 -15.05 -10.35
CA ALA A 72 -22.68 -13.64 -10.00
C ALA A 72 -24.17 -13.28 -9.97
N VAL A 73 -24.55 -12.48 -8.99
CA VAL A 73 -25.89 -11.90 -8.83
C VAL A 73 -25.74 -10.38 -8.75
N PRO A 74 -26.24 -9.62 -9.73
CA PRO A 74 -26.32 -8.17 -9.63
C PRO A 74 -27.40 -7.77 -8.62
N LEU A 75 -27.17 -6.69 -7.89
CA LEU A 75 -28.03 -6.14 -6.85
C LEU A 75 -28.33 -4.67 -7.13
N ASP A 76 -29.54 -4.25 -6.78
CA ASP A 76 -30.04 -2.89 -7.04
C ASP A 76 -29.78 -1.90 -5.89
N ALA A 77 -29.35 -2.38 -4.71
CA ALA A 77 -29.13 -1.57 -3.51
C ALA A 77 -27.99 -2.11 -2.63
N GLU A 78 -27.49 -1.25 -1.75
CA GLU A 78 -26.61 -1.63 -0.64
C GLU A 78 -27.44 -2.18 0.54
N GLY A 79 -26.88 -3.13 1.30
CA GLY A 79 -27.58 -3.76 2.41
C GLY A 79 -26.95 -5.08 2.86
N ASP A 80 -27.58 -5.70 3.85
CA ASP A 80 -27.24 -7.04 4.30
C ASP A 80 -28.00 -8.09 3.47
N TYR A 81 -27.25 -9.05 2.94
CA TYR A 81 -27.77 -10.13 2.12
C TYR A 81 -27.31 -11.48 2.66
N VAL A 82 -28.14 -12.51 2.49
CA VAL A 82 -27.83 -13.89 2.85
C VAL A 82 -27.65 -14.69 1.57
N VAL A 83 -26.44 -15.23 1.40
CA VAL A 83 -26.11 -16.14 0.29
C VAL A 83 -26.24 -17.56 0.80
N THR A 84 -27.06 -18.38 0.14
CA THR A 84 -27.30 -19.79 0.49
C THR A 84 -26.87 -20.69 -0.66
N LEU A 85 -26.02 -21.67 -0.39
CA LEU A 85 -25.65 -22.72 -1.32
C LEU A 85 -26.56 -23.93 -1.11
N ASP A 86 -27.17 -24.44 -2.18
CA ASP A 86 -27.99 -25.65 -2.12
C ASP A 86 -27.12 -26.90 -2.16
N GLU A 87 -26.90 -27.50 -0.98
CA GLU A 87 -26.06 -28.69 -0.82
C GLU A 87 -26.57 -29.91 -1.61
N SER A 88 -27.86 -29.96 -1.96
CA SER A 88 -28.42 -31.06 -2.76
C SER A 88 -27.95 -31.04 -4.22
N THR A 89 -27.41 -29.90 -4.68
CA THR A 89 -26.89 -29.70 -6.03
C THR A 89 -25.38 -29.92 -6.13
N LEU A 90 -24.70 -30.23 -5.01
CA LEU A 90 -23.27 -30.54 -5.02
C LEU A 90 -23.00 -31.91 -5.68
N PRO A 91 -21.91 -32.04 -6.45
CA PRO A 91 -21.44 -33.34 -6.95
C PRO A 91 -21.15 -34.34 -5.83
N GLU A 92 -21.30 -35.64 -6.11
CA GLU A 92 -21.08 -36.71 -5.13
C GLU A 92 -19.67 -36.63 -4.49
N GLY A 93 -19.62 -36.59 -3.16
CA GLY A 93 -18.37 -36.58 -2.39
C GLY A 93 -17.88 -35.20 -1.96
N LEU A 94 -18.60 -34.12 -2.30
CA LEU A 94 -18.31 -32.76 -1.82
C LEU A 94 -19.33 -32.30 -0.79
N VAL A 95 -18.85 -31.64 0.27
CA VAL A 95 -19.66 -31.03 1.33
C VAL A 95 -19.16 -29.61 1.61
N VAL A 96 -20.03 -28.73 2.12
CA VAL A 96 -19.58 -27.41 2.58
C VAL A 96 -18.84 -27.57 3.90
N ARG A 97 -17.63 -26.98 3.99
CA ARG A 97 -16.82 -27.05 5.21
C ARG A 97 -17.58 -26.47 6.39
N ASN A 98 -17.60 -27.18 7.51
CA ASN A 98 -18.29 -26.83 8.77
C ASN A 98 -19.84 -26.81 8.69
N CYS A 99 -20.47 -27.42 7.69
CA CYS A 99 -21.92 -27.48 7.52
C CYS A 99 -22.61 -26.10 7.55
N LYS A 100 -21.94 -25.07 7.02
CA LYS A 100 -22.47 -23.70 6.93
C LYS A 100 -22.73 -23.33 5.47
N PRO A 101 -23.85 -23.79 4.88
CA PRO A 101 -24.21 -23.44 3.50
C PRO A 101 -24.72 -21.99 3.37
N GLN A 102 -24.74 -21.21 4.45
CA GLN A 102 -25.22 -19.83 4.46
C GLN A 102 -24.14 -18.85 4.90
N LEU A 103 -24.04 -17.73 4.18
CA LEU A 103 -23.11 -16.64 4.45
C LEU A 103 -23.83 -15.29 4.43
N GLU A 104 -23.69 -14.53 5.51
CA GLU A 104 -24.16 -13.13 5.56
C GLU A 104 -23.10 -12.21 4.94
N VAL A 105 -23.52 -11.39 3.99
CA VAL A 105 -22.65 -10.47 3.24
C VAL A 105 -23.22 -9.06 3.32
N ASN A 106 -22.45 -8.15 3.92
CA ASN A 106 -22.75 -6.73 3.90
C ASN A 106 -22.23 -6.11 2.58
N VAL A 107 -23.16 -5.70 1.73
CA VAL A 107 -22.90 -5.18 0.39
C VAL A 107 -22.94 -3.66 0.43
N THR A 108 -21.77 -3.05 0.22
CA THR A 108 -21.57 -1.60 0.03
C THR A 108 -20.92 -1.28 -1.32
N GLY A 109 -20.86 -2.29 -2.21
CA GLY A 109 -20.14 -2.35 -3.47
C GLY A 109 -20.08 -3.81 -3.94
N ASP A 110 -19.28 -4.13 -4.96
CA ASP A 110 -19.13 -5.51 -5.42
C ASP A 110 -18.41 -6.38 -4.37
N ARG A 111 -18.97 -7.55 -4.03
CA ARG A 111 -18.50 -8.42 -2.95
C ARG A 111 -18.33 -9.85 -3.40
N THR A 112 -17.26 -10.48 -2.91
CA THR A 112 -17.00 -11.90 -3.13
C THR A 112 -17.55 -12.75 -1.98
N ALA A 113 -18.38 -13.74 -2.29
CA ALA A 113 -18.82 -14.77 -1.36
C ALA A 113 -18.09 -16.08 -1.66
N LEU A 114 -17.50 -16.69 -0.62
CA LEU A 114 -16.68 -17.90 -0.74
C LEU A 114 -17.28 -19.03 0.10
N PHE A 115 -17.51 -20.17 -0.54
CA PHE A 115 -17.95 -21.40 0.11
C PHE A 115 -16.82 -22.44 0.01
N PRO A 116 -16.01 -22.61 1.07
CA PRO A 116 -14.97 -23.63 1.06
C PRO A 116 -15.61 -25.03 1.06
N LEU A 117 -15.21 -25.87 0.11
CA LEU A 117 -15.65 -27.25 0.00
C LEU A 117 -14.67 -28.23 0.66
N ASP A 118 -15.20 -29.35 1.13
CA ASP A 118 -14.45 -30.45 1.73
C ASP A 118 -14.90 -31.81 1.18
N THR A 119 -14.05 -32.83 1.38
CA THR A 119 -14.28 -34.22 0.93
C THR A 119 -14.64 -35.15 2.09
N GLN A 120 -14.60 -34.66 3.34
CA GLN A 120 -14.81 -35.44 4.55
C GLN A 120 -16.19 -35.16 5.17
N VAL A 121 -17.03 -36.19 5.26
CA VAL A 121 -18.40 -36.14 5.83
C VAL A 121 -18.37 -36.33 7.35
N ASP A 122 -17.49 -35.61 8.05
CA ASP A 122 -17.48 -35.66 9.52
C ASP A 122 -18.53 -34.68 10.06
N GLY A 123 -19.74 -35.19 10.29
CA GLY A 123 -20.78 -34.50 11.07
C GLY A 123 -21.80 -33.67 10.28
N CYS A 124 -21.77 -33.65 8.94
CA CYS A 124 -22.81 -33.02 8.13
C CYS A 124 -23.71 -34.10 7.50
N THR A 125 -24.96 -34.24 7.97
CA THR A 125 -26.02 -34.98 7.26
C THR A 125 -26.79 -34.00 6.36
N PRO A 126 -26.87 -34.23 5.03
CA PRO A 126 -27.64 -33.37 4.14
C PRO A 126 -29.11 -33.31 4.56
N GLY A 127 -29.60 -32.10 4.90
CA GLY A 127 -31.01 -31.85 5.24
C GLY A 127 -31.39 -31.81 6.72
N GLU A 128 -30.44 -31.95 7.66
CA GLU A 128 -30.70 -31.71 9.09
C GLU A 128 -30.24 -30.31 9.51
N SER A 129 -31.19 -29.42 9.78
CA SER A 129 -30.94 -28.19 10.54
C SER A 129 -30.60 -28.59 11.99
N PRO A 130 -29.58 -28.01 12.66
CA PRO A 130 -29.23 -28.41 14.02
C PRO A 130 -30.41 -28.15 14.96
N GLY A 131 -31.02 -29.25 15.42
CA GLY A 131 -32.09 -29.24 16.41
C GLY A 131 -31.65 -28.60 17.72
N GLY A 132 -32.59 -27.88 18.32
CA GLY A 132 -32.41 -27.09 19.54
C GLY A 132 -31.82 -27.88 20.70
N GLY A 133 -30.81 -27.28 21.32
CA GLY A 133 -30.31 -27.65 22.64
C GLY A 133 -31.22 -27.12 23.74
N GLU A 134 -32.06 -28.03 24.24
CA GLU A 134 -32.57 -28.19 25.61
C GLU A 134 -32.42 -27.02 26.60
N THR A 135 -33.54 -26.35 26.88
CA THR A 135 -33.80 -25.60 28.10
C THR A 135 -34.16 -26.57 29.24
N PRO A 136 -33.60 -26.47 30.46
CA PRO A 136 -34.24 -27.04 31.63
C PRO A 136 -35.21 -26.03 32.25
N SER A 137 -36.48 -26.41 32.32
CA SER A 137 -37.52 -25.72 33.07
C SER A 137 -37.59 -26.19 34.52
N SER A 138 -37.73 -25.25 35.45
CA SER A 138 -38.57 -25.34 36.66
C SER A 138 -38.72 -23.92 37.22
N SER A 139 -39.81 -23.21 36.96
CA SER A 139 -41.03 -23.14 37.80
C SER A 139 -40.73 -22.67 39.24
N ASP A 140 -40.99 -21.40 39.56
CA ASP A 140 -42.22 -20.97 40.26
C ASP A 140 -42.15 -19.50 40.72
N ASP A 141 -43.23 -18.79 40.37
CA ASP A 141 -43.97 -17.73 41.06
C ASP A 141 -43.38 -16.40 41.59
N GLU A 142 -44.24 -15.39 41.36
CA GLU A 142 -44.57 -14.20 42.17
C GLU A 142 -43.92 -12.82 41.90
N SER A 143 -44.72 -11.98 41.20
CA SER A 143 -45.12 -10.60 41.56
C SER A 143 -44.16 -9.40 41.44
N GLY A 144 -44.65 -8.33 40.78
CA GLY A 144 -44.32 -6.93 41.09
C GLY A 144 -43.68 -6.10 39.98
N GLU A 145 -44.43 -5.15 39.40
CA GLU A 145 -43.90 -3.98 38.65
C GLU A 145 -43.31 -2.91 39.63
N PRO A 146 -42.88 -1.72 39.17
CA PRO A 146 -41.62 -1.41 38.49
C PRO A 146 -40.81 -0.35 39.29
N GLY A 147 -39.54 -0.09 38.93
CA GLY A 147 -38.76 0.94 39.65
C GLY A 147 -37.48 1.40 38.94
N GLU A 148 -37.29 2.71 38.96
CA GLU A 148 -36.27 3.52 38.30
C GLU A 148 -34.85 3.46 38.92
N GLU A 149 -33.91 4.05 38.18
CA GLU A 149 -32.75 4.84 38.64
C GLU A 149 -31.43 4.19 39.12
N SER A 150 -30.41 4.31 38.26
CA SER A 150 -29.12 5.03 38.46
C SER A 150 -28.02 4.55 39.43
N SER A 151 -26.77 4.86 39.00
CA SER A 151 -25.49 5.03 39.75
C SER A 151 -24.80 3.73 40.23
N GLU A 152 -23.64 3.36 39.68
CA GLU A 152 -22.25 3.83 39.92
C GLU A 152 -21.53 3.17 41.11
N SER A 153 -20.28 2.76 40.82
CA SER A 153 -19.10 2.49 41.67
C SER A 153 -18.93 1.12 42.36
N GLU A 154 -17.80 0.48 42.01
CA GLU A 154 -16.71 -0.08 42.86
C GLU A 154 -17.10 -1.12 43.95
N ASP A 155 -16.44 -2.24 44.18
CA ASP A 155 -15.00 -2.54 44.09
C ASP A 155 -14.74 -4.04 44.33
N ALA A 156 -13.54 -4.47 43.93
CA ALA A 156 -12.70 -5.52 44.54
C ALA A 156 -13.14 -7.02 44.62
N ALA A 157 -12.50 -7.78 43.73
CA ALA A 157 -11.50 -8.83 44.03
C ALA A 157 -11.90 -10.25 44.48
N ALA A 158 -11.29 -11.19 43.71
CA ALA A 158 -10.80 -12.52 44.04
C ALA A 158 -11.81 -13.69 44.08
N ASP A 159 -11.76 -14.53 43.04
CA ASP A 159 -11.22 -15.87 43.25
C ASP A 159 -10.50 -16.39 42.00
N ASP A 160 -9.38 -17.06 42.26
CA ASP A 160 -8.30 -17.43 41.37
C ASP A 160 -8.32 -18.95 41.22
N ALA A 161 -8.81 -19.49 40.10
CA ALA A 161 -8.64 -20.91 39.75
C ALA A 161 -9.18 -21.25 38.35
N ALA A 162 -8.38 -20.98 37.31
CA ALA A 162 -8.28 -21.82 36.10
C ALA A 162 -7.20 -21.24 35.16
N ALA A 163 -6.00 -21.06 35.70
CA ALA A 163 -4.79 -20.93 34.91
C ALA A 163 -4.13 -22.32 34.85
N ASP A 164 -4.53 -23.12 33.87
CA ASP A 164 -3.67 -24.16 33.28
C ASP A 164 -4.39 -24.71 32.04
N GLU A 165 -4.00 -24.19 30.88
CA GLU A 165 -3.86 -24.85 29.58
C GLU A 165 -3.60 -23.78 28.51
N VAL A 166 -2.51 -23.03 28.66
CA VAL A 166 -1.83 -22.41 27.51
C VAL A 166 -0.58 -23.24 27.28
N GLY A 167 -0.81 -24.41 26.68
CA GLY A 167 0.26 -25.28 26.19
C GLY A 167 0.95 -24.62 25.00
N GLU A 168 2.01 -23.89 25.31
CA GLU A 168 3.25 -23.73 24.56
C GLU A 168 3.27 -24.39 23.15
N ILE A 169 2.85 -23.63 22.12
CA ILE A 169 3.31 -23.82 20.73
C ILE A 169 3.95 -22.50 20.26
N GLU A 170 4.86 -21.93 21.05
CA GLU A 170 5.53 -20.65 20.70
C GLU A 170 6.95 -20.82 20.12
N GLY A 171 7.47 -22.05 20.04
CA GLY A 171 8.86 -22.29 19.65
C GLY A 171 9.17 -22.19 18.15
N GLU A 172 8.33 -22.79 17.29
CA GLU A 172 8.67 -22.97 15.86
C GLU A 172 7.98 -21.96 14.91
N GLY A 173 6.77 -21.50 15.25
CA GLY A 173 6.03 -20.52 14.45
C GLY A 173 6.49 -19.07 14.63
N GLY A 174 6.90 -18.69 15.85
CA GLY A 174 7.31 -17.33 16.19
C GLY A 174 8.61 -16.89 15.50
N ALA A 175 9.63 -17.76 15.52
CA ALA A 175 10.91 -17.49 14.87
C ALA A 175 10.76 -17.43 13.33
N THR A 176 9.99 -18.34 12.76
CA THR A 176 9.64 -18.36 11.32
C THR A 176 8.90 -17.10 10.89
N ARG A 177 7.94 -16.64 11.69
CA ARG A 177 7.22 -15.38 11.46
C ARG A 177 8.16 -14.17 11.56
N ALA A 178 9.04 -14.14 12.57
CA ALA A 178 10.01 -13.06 12.74
C ALA A 178 11.00 -12.97 11.56
N ILE A 179 11.49 -14.11 11.05
CA ILE A 179 12.37 -14.15 9.87
C ILE A 179 11.63 -13.62 8.64
N SER A 180 10.39 -14.07 8.41
CA SER A 180 9.58 -13.61 7.27
C SER A 180 9.34 -12.10 7.34
N LEU A 181 8.98 -11.57 8.51
CA LEU A 181 8.79 -10.12 8.72
C LEU A 181 10.09 -9.32 8.57
N LEU A 182 11.23 -9.87 8.96
CA LEU A 182 12.54 -9.24 8.75
C LEU A 182 12.83 -9.12 7.26
N VAL A 183 12.58 -10.18 6.48
CA VAL A 183 12.78 -10.18 5.02
C VAL A 183 11.80 -9.22 4.33
N SER A 184 10.52 -9.26 4.68
CA SER A 184 9.53 -8.27 4.19
C SER A 184 9.88 -6.85 4.61
N GLY A 185 10.47 -6.67 5.79
CA GLY A 185 10.96 -5.38 6.30
C GLY A 185 12.14 -4.84 5.52
N LEU A 186 13.08 -5.71 5.13
CA LEU A 186 14.20 -5.36 4.26
C LEU A 186 13.70 -4.97 2.86
N HIS A 187 12.77 -5.74 2.30
CA HIS A 187 12.13 -5.45 1.01
C HIS A 187 11.39 -4.10 1.04
N PHE A 188 10.54 -3.88 2.06
CA PHE A 188 9.85 -2.61 2.25
C PHE A 188 10.82 -1.45 2.43
N GLY A 189 11.89 -1.64 3.21
CA GLY A 189 12.97 -0.69 3.37
C GLY A 189 13.63 -0.30 2.05
N LEU A 190 13.84 -1.24 1.12
CA LEU A 190 14.42 -0.97 -0.21
C LEU A 190 13.50 -0.10 -1.07
N MET A 191 12.19 -0.33 -1.01
CA MET A 191 11.23 0.51 -1.72
C MET A 191 11.21 1.94 -1.15
N ILE A 192 11.19 2.09 0.18
CA ILE A 192 11.30 3.40 0.83
C ILE A 192 12.66 4.05 0.52
N ALA A 193 13.74 3.28 0.45
CA ALA A 193 15.09 3.79 0.17
C ALA A 193 15.19 4.47 -1.19
N LEU A 194 14.55 3.93 -2.23
CA LEU A 194 14.50 4.57 -3.55
C LEU A 194 13.91 5.99 -3.45
N ALA A 195 12.74 6.12 -2.82
CA ALA A 195 12.09 7.42 -2.63
C ALA A 195 12.92 8.35 -1.72
N ALA A 196 13.46 7.83 -0.62
CA ALA A 196 14.23 8.56 0.37
C ALA A 196 15.57 9.08 -0.18
N VAL A 197 16.30 8.27 -0.95
CA VAL A 197 17.54 8.68 -1.62
C VAL A 197 17.25 9.82 -2.59
N GLY A 198 16.18 9.71 -3.39
CA GLY A 198 15.75 10.77 -4.31
C GLY A 198 15.44 12.09 -3.59
N LEU A 199 14.63 12.02 -2.52
CA LEU A 199 14.28 13.18 -1.69
C LEU A 199 15.52 13.80 -1.02
N SER A 200 16.39 12.96 -0.47
CA SER A 200 17.61 13.39 0.21
C SER A 200 18.57 14.11 -0.72
N MET A 201 18.71 13.66 -1.98
CA MET A 201 19.53 14.37 -2.96
C MET A 201 18.96 15.76 -3.30
N VAL A 202 17.64 15.86 -3.49
CA VAL A 202 16.96 17.15 -3.73
C VAL A 202 17.16 18.09 -2.55
N PHE A 203 16.89 17.60 -1.34
CA PHE A 203 17.10 18.37 -0.11
C PHE A 203 18.57 18.78 0.04
N GLY A 204 19.51 17.85 -0.15
CA GLY A 204 20.94 18.12 0.03
C GLY A 204 21.50 19.19 -0.89
N THR A 205 20.94 19.34 -2.11
CA THR A 205 21.42 20.36 -3.07
C THR A 205 20.66 21.67 -3.03
N THR A 206 19.45 21.70 -2.48
CA THR A 206 18.57 22.89 -2.54
C THR A 206 18.09 23.40 -1.19
N GLY A 207 18.18 22.58 -0.13
CA GLY A 207 17.56 22.83 1.18
C GLY A 207 16.03 22.78 1.16
N LEU A 208 15.41 22.38 0.03
CA LEU A 208 13.95 22.36 -0.11
C LEU A 208 13.38 21.04 0.39
N THR A 209 12.57 21.11 1.44
CA THR A 209 11.67 20.04 1.86
C THR A 209 10.48 19.97 0.89
N ASN A 210 10.54 19.06 -0.08
CA ASN A 210 9.51 18.94 -1.11
C ASN A 210 8.37 18.00 -0.67
N PHE A 211 7.21 18.54 -0.29
CA PHE A 211 6.05 17.73 0.08
C PHE A 211 5.39 17.03 -1.12
N ALA A 212 5.60 17.52 -2.36
CA ALA A 212 5.09 16.85 -3.56
C ALA A 212 5.88 15.58 -3.94
N HIS A 213 6.96 15.26 -3.22
CA HIS A 213 7.76 14.06 -3.51
C HIS A 213 6.98 12.76 -3.25
N GLY A 214 6.03 12.78 -2.32
CA GLY A 214 5.12 11.66 -2.11
C GLY A 214 4.26 11.40 -3.33
N ASP A 215 3.69 12.45 -3.91
CA ASP A 215 2.84 12.31 -5.11
C ASP A 215 3.64 11.92 -6.36
N LEU A 216 4.97 12.12 -6.39
CA LEU A 216 5.84 11.52 -7.41
C LEU A 216 5.90 9.98 -7.31
N VAL A 217 5.81 9.44 -6.09
CA VAL A 217 5.69 8.00 -5.85
C VAL A 217 4.34 7.51 -6.38
N THR A 218 3.24 8.17 -6.01
CA THR A 218 1.92 7.86 -6.57
C THR A 218 1.93 7.88 -8.09
N PHE A 219 2.48 8.94 -8.68
CA PHE A 219 2.57 9.13 -10.13
C PHE A 219 3.27 7.95 -10.82
N GLY A 220 4.35 7.41 -10.24
CA GLY A 220 5.03 6.24 -10.79
C GLY A 220 4.14 5.01 -10.89
N GLY A 221 3.45 4.64 -9.81
CA GLY A 221 2.55 3.49 -9.80
C GLY A 221 1.36 3.68 -10.74
N VAL A 222 0.77 4.87 -10.77
CA VAL A 222 -0.33 5.21 -11.67
C VAL A 222 0.08 5.14 -13.14
N MET A 223 1.24 5.69 -13.51
CA MET A 223 1.72 5.62 -14.89
C MET A 223 2.01 4.18 -15.33
N ALA A 224 2.58 3.36 -14.45
CA ALA A 224 2.79 1.94 -14.76
C ALA A 224 1.46 1.20 -14.92
N LEU A 225 0.48 1.47 -14.05
CA LEU A 225 -0.85 0.88 -14.18
C LEU A 225 -1.52 1.29 -15.49
N LEU A 226 -1.47 2.57 -15.84
CA LEU A 226 -2.03 3.08 -17.10
C LEU A 226 -1.40 2.40 -18.32
N PHE A 227 -0.07 2.25 -18.35
CA PHE A 227 0.59 1.52 -19.44
C PHE A 227 0.24 0.02 -19.46
N ASN A 228 0.06 -0.60 -18.31
CA ASN A 228 -0.25 -2.02 -18.23
C ASN A 228 -1.71 -2.32 -18.58
N VAL A 229 -2.65 -1.62 -17.97
CA VAL A 229 -4.09 -1.86 -18.10
C VAL A 229 -4.63 -1.23 -19.37
N THR A 230 -4.37 0.05 -19.63
CA THR A 230 -4.97 0.76 -20.77
C THR A 230 -4.29 0.43 -22.10
N PHE A 231 -2.96 0.30 -22.10
CA PHE A 231 -2.20 -0.01 -23.32
C PHE A 231 -1.85 -1.49 -23.48
N GLY A 232 -2.20 -2.34 -22.50
CA GLY A 232 -1.91 -3.78 -22.54
C GLY A 232 -0.42 -4.11 -22.53
N LEU A 233 0.44 -3.19 -22.09
CA LEU A 233 1.88 -3.42 -22.06
C LEU A 233 2.25 -4.33 -20.89
N PRO A 234 3.26 -5.20 -21.04
CA PRO A 234 3.70 -6.02 -19.93
C PRO A 234 4.31 -5.17 -18.83
N VAL A 235 4.14 -5.58 -17.56
CA VAL A 235 4.41 -4.73 -16.38
C VAL A 235 5.86 -4.22 -16.36
N TRP A 236 6.82 -5.02 -16.85
CA TRP A 236 8.23 -4.60 -16.89
C TRP A 236 8.48 -3.45 -17.89
N ILE A 237 7.78 -3.41 -19.03
CA ILE A 237 7.85 -2.29 -19.99
C ILE A 237 7.12 -1.09 -19.41
N ALA A 238 5.94 -1.31 -18.83
CA ALA A 238 5.16 -0.27 -18.16
C ALA A 238 5.95 0.40 -17.03
N ALA A 239 6.70 -0.40 -16.25
CA ALA A 239 7.60 0.07 -15.20
C ALA A 239 8.72 0.97 -15.76
N ILE A 240 9.39 0.56 -16.83
CA ILE A 240 10.44 1.37 -17.48
C ILE A 240 9.86 2.69 -18.00
N ALA A 241 8.71 2.64 -18.67
CA ALA A 241 8.02 3.82 -19.18
C ALA A 241 7.63 4.79 -18.03
N ALA A 242 7.09 4.26 -16.93
CA ALA A 242 6.74 5.05 -15.75
C ALA A 242 7.97 5.70 -15.09
N VAL A 243 9.10 5.00 -15.01
CA VAL A 243 10.36 5.57 -14.49
C VAL A 243 10.90 6.68 -15.38
N VAL A 244 10.84 6.50 -16.71
CA VAL A 244 11.24 7.54 -17.68
C VAL A 244 10.33 8.76 -17.56
N LEU A 245 9.01 8.56 -17.43
CA LEU A 245 8.07 9.66 -17.19
C LEU A 245 8.30 10.32 -15.83
N GLY A 246 8.61 9.57 -14.78
CA GLY A 246 9.00 10.12 -13.47
C GLY A 246 10.24 10.99 -13.55
N ALA A 247 11.24 10.57 -14.32
CA ALA A 247 12.44 11.36 -14.60
C ALA A 247 12.10 12.66 -15.34
N ALA A 248 11.30 12.56 -16.41
CA ALA A 248 10.84 13.70 -17.19
C ALA A 248 9.99 14.66 -16.35
N PHE A 249 9.17 14.13 -15.44
CA PHE A 249 8.32 14.92 -14.56
C PHE A 249 9.13 15.63 -13.48
N GLY A 250 10.12 14.97 -12.87
CA GLY A 250 11.09 15.60 -11.98
C GLY A 250 11.88 16.73 -12.67
N TRP A 251 12.33 16.48 -13.91
CA TRP A 251 12.96 17.50 -14.74
C TRP A 251 12.02 18.68 -15.02
N ALA A 252 10.76 18.40 -15.37
CA ALA A 252 9.75 19.41 -15.67
C ALA A 252 9.42 20.26 -14.44
N GLN A 253 9.39 19.65 -13.25
CA GLN A 253 9.21 20.38 -11.99
C GLN A 253 10.37 21.34 -11.72
N ASP A 254 11.64 20.93 -11.83
CA ASP A 254 12.74 21.89 -11.68
C ASP A 254 12.71 22.95 -12.78
N TRP A 255 12.62 22.54 -14.03
CA TRP A 255 12.71 23.48 -15.15
C TRP A 255 11.55 24.49 -15.17
N GLY A 256 10.33 24.03 -14.92
CA GLY A 256 9.10 24.82 -15.06
C GLY A 256 8.71 25.57 -13.79
N LEU A 257 8.98 25.01 -12.62
CA LEU A 257 8.56 25.56 -11.33
C LEU A 257 9.77 25.99 -10.49
N TRP A 258 10.61 25.05 -10.04
CA TRP A 258 11.58 25.33 -8.98
C TRP A 258 12.75 26.23 -9.42
N SER A 259 13.28 26.04 -10.62
CA SER A 259 14.38 26.84 -11.16
C SER A 259 13.98 28.30 -11.37
N PRO A 260 12.82 28.62 -11.98
CA PRO A 260 12.33 30.00 -12.03
C PRO A 260 12.15 30.64 -10.65
N LEU A 261 11.62 29.91 -9.68
CA LEU A 261 11.41 30.42 -8.31
C LEU A 261 12.75 30.70 -7.60
N ARG A 262 13.72 29.78 -7.67
CA ARG A 262 15.07 30.03 -7.14
C ARG A 262 15.73 31.26 -7.76
N ARG A 263 15.61 31.45 -9.08
CA ARG A 263 16.21 32.61 -9.77
C ARG A 263 15.61 33.94 -9.34
N ARG A 264 14.38 33.95 -8.82
CA ARG A 264 13.74 35.15 -8.26
C ARG A 264 14.10 35.38 -6.80
N GLY A 265 14.90 34.51 -6.18
CA GLY A 265 15.24 34.61 -4.77
C GLY A 265 14.06 34.30 -3.85
N THR A 266 13.09 33.49 -4.28
CA THR A 266 12.00 33.06 -3.40
C THR A 266 12.58 32.27 -2.21
N GLY A 267 12.16 32.61 -0.99
CA GLY A 267 12.63 31.95 0.22
C GLY A 267 12.24 30.46 0.29
N LEU A 268 13.03 29.67 1.02
CA LEU A 268 12.81 28.22 1.18
C LEU A 268 11.42 27.90 1.75
N VAL A 269 10.96 28.67 2.74
CA VAL A 269 9.63 28.49 3.36
C VAL A 269 8.51 28.67 2.33
N SER A 270 8.58 29.71 1.49
CA SER A 270 7.59 29.92 0.43
C SER A 270 7.61 28.81 -0.61
N MET A 271 8.80 28.33 -1.00
CA MET A 271 8.91 27.18 -1.91
C MET A 271 8.34 25.90 -1.27
N MET A 272 8.51 25.71 0.03
CA MET A 272 7.93 24.60 0.79
C MET A 272 6.40 24.65 0.78
N ILE A 273 5.80 25.82 1.01
CA ILE A 273 4.34 26.02 0.90
C ILE A 273 3.85 25.73 -0.53
N ILE A 274 4.57 26.18 -1.54
CA ILE A 274 4.25 25.89 -2.95
C ILE A 274 4.28 24.37 -3.22
N SER A 275 5.20 23.63 -2.59
CA SER A 275 5.27 22.17 -2.77
C SER A 275 4.03 21.45 -2.25
N ILE A 276 3.40 21.97 -1.18
CA ILE A 276 2.12 21.46 -0.69
C ILE A 276 1.01 21.72 -1.71
N GLY A 277 0.99 22.90 -2.34
CA GLY A 277 0.05 23.21 -3.42
C GLY A 277 0.22 22.29 -4.63
N VAL A 278 1.47 22.00 -5.02
CA VAL A 278 1.78 21.04 -6.10
C VAL A 278 1.37 19.62 -5.71
N ALA A 279 1.60 19.21 -4.46
CA ALA A 279 1.20 17.91 -3.93
C ALA A 279 -0.33 17.71 -4.06
N LEU A 280 -1.10 18.69 -3.58
CA LEU A 280 -2.57 18.69 -3.71
C LEU A 280 -3.01 18.65 -5.18
N LEU A 281 -2.38 19.46 -6.04
CA LEU A 281 -2.69 19.48 -7.47
C LEU A 281 -2.50 18.10 -8.12
N ILE A 282 -1.34 17.46 -7.90
CA ILE A 282 -1.03 16.14 -8.48
C ILE A 282 -1.98 15.08 -7.94
N ARG A 283 -2.22 15.08 -6.63
CA ARG A 283 -3.09 14.10 -5.97
C ARG A 283 -4.54 14.18 -6.45
N PHE A 284 -5.13 15.38 -6.47
CA PHE A 284 -6.51 15.52 -6.91
C PHE A 284 -6.65 15.40 -8.43
N ALA A 285 -5.63 15.76 -9.22
CA ALA A 285 -5.62 15.41 -10.63
C ALA A 285 -5.62 13.88 -10.82
N THR A 286 -4.80 13.16 -10.05
CA THR A 286 -4.76 11.70 -10.08
C THR A 286 -6.11 11.11 -9.69
N LEU A 287 -6.72 11.58 -8.60
CA LEU A 287 -8.05 11.14 -8.17
C LEU A 287 -9.11 11.37 -9.26
N PHE A 288 -9.09 12.54 -9.89
CA PHE A 288 -10.06 12.90 -10.93
C PHE A 288 -9.94 12.02 -12.18
N PHE A 289 -8.73 11.68 -12.62
CA PHE A 289 -8.52 10.91 -13.85
C PHE A 289 -8.48 9.39 -13.65
N VAL A 290 -8.02 8.91 -12.49
CA VAL A 290 -7.82 7.47 -12.22
C VAL A 290 -8.96 6.90 -11.38
N GLY A 291 -9.58 7.73 -10.54
CA GLY A 291 -10.58 7.31 -9.55
C GLY A 291 -10.01 7.09 -8.15
N GLY A 292 -10.90 6.82 -7.20
CA GLY A 292 -10.57 6.60 -5.78
C GLY A 292 -10.32 5.14 -5.40
N GLU A 293 -10.71 4.21 -6.28
CA GLU A 293 -10.63 2.78 -6.01
C GLU A 293 -9.21 2.24 -6.09
N ARG A 294 -8.97 1.13 -5.37
CA ARG A 294 -7.69 0.42 -5.46
C ARG A 294 -7.70 -0.45 -6.71
N GLN A 295 -6.79 -0.17 -7.63
CA GLN A 295 -6.62 -0.96 -8.86
C GLN A 295 -5.36 -1.81 -8.79
N ARG A 296 -5.34 -2.93 -9.50
CA ARG A 296 -4.20 -3.85 -9.58
C ARG A 296 -3.75 -4.01 -11.03
N TYR A 297 -2.49 -4.38 -11.22
CA TYR A 297 -1.95 -4.76 -12.53
C TYR A 297 -2.63 -6.02 -13.05
N THR A 298 -2.58 -6.26 -14.36
CA THR A 298 -3.11 -7.49 -14.97
C THR A 298 -2.19 -8.69 -14.78
N GLU A 299 -0.88 -8.45 -14.64
CA GLU A 299 0.13 -9.48 -14.38
C GLU A 299 0.56 -9.45 -12.91
N TYR A 300 1.13 -10.55 -12.43
CA TYR A 300 1.66 -10.71 -11.06
C TYR A 300 0.60 -10.63 -9.94
N VAL A 301 -0.68 -10.75 -10.30
CA VAL A 301 -1.79 -10.98 -9.37
C VAL A 301 -1.81 -12.46 -9.02
N GLY A 302 -1.71 -12.80 -7.72
CA GLY A 302 -1.85 -14.20 -7.26
C GLY A 302 -0.70 -15.13 -7.66
N GLN A 303 0.56 -14.69 -7.58
CA GLN A 303 1.69 -15.60 -7.78
C GLN A 303 1.82 -16.59 -6.60
N PRO A 304 1.97 -17.90 -6.85
CA PRO A 304 2.27 -18.86 -5.80
C PRO A 304 3.54 -18.43 -5.05
N PRO A 305 3.47 -18.23 -3.73
CA PRO A 305 4.65 -17.87 -2.96
C PRO A 305 5.63 -19.06 -2.94
N TRP A 306 6.92 -18.75 -2.84
CA TRP A 306 7.89 -19.77 -2.50
C TRP A 306 7.86 -19.98 -0.99
N ASP A 307 7.42 -21.16 -0.59
CA ASP A 307 7.40 -21.60 0.79
C ASP A 307 8.59 -22.52 1.08
N PHE A 308 9.51 -22.05 1.91
CA PHE A 308 10.66 -22.80 2.39
C PHE A 308 10.44 -23.40 3.79
N GLY A 309 9.21 -23.32 4.33
CA GLY A 309 8.81 -23.70 5.69
C GLY A 309 9.16 -22.62 6.71
N TRP A 310 10.38 -22.10 6.69
CA TRP A 310 10.88 -21.03 7.58
C TRP A 310 10.81 -19.63 6.97
N LEU A 311 10.49 -19.53 5.68
CA LEU A 311 10.36 -18.28 4.94
C LEU A 311 9.33 -18.46 3.82
N VAL A 312 8.33 -17.58 3.82
CA VAL A 312 7.38 -17.44 2.72
C VAL A 312 7.70 -16.13 2.01
N ILE A 313 8.04 -16.20 0.73
CA ILE A 313 8.40 -15.02 -0.06
C ILE A 313 7.79 -15.08 -1.45
N SER A 314 7.25 -13.95 -1.92
CA SER A 314 6.69 -13.89 -3.26
C SER A 314 7.79 -13.64 -4.30
N PRO A 315 7.76 -14.29 -5.48
CA PRO A 315 8.75 -14.05 -6.54
C PRO A 315 8.87 -12.56 -6.93
N LYS A 316 7.74 -11.85 -6.99
CA LYS A 316 7.71 -10.39 -7.23
C LYS A 316 8.50 -9.57 -6.21
N GLU A 317 8.52 -9.98 -4.93
CA GLU A 317 9.27 -9.29 -3.87
C GLU A 317 10.77 -9.47 -4.05
N VAL A 318 11.21 -10.69 -4.40
CA VAL A 318 12.62 -10.97 -4.68
C VAL A 318 13.11 -10.13 -5.87
N VAL A 319 12.37 -10.14 -6.98
CA VAL A 319 12.77 -9.42 -8.20
C VAL A 319 12.80 -7.91 -7.96
N THR A 320 11.74 -7.33 -7.41
CA THR A 320 11.68 -5.89 -7.13
C THR A 320 12.72 -5.46 -6.09
N GLY A 321 12.95 -6.29 -5.06
CA GLY A 321 13.99 -6.06 -4.05
C GLY A 321 15.39 -6.05 -4.63
N LEU A 322 15.73 -7.04 -5.47
CA LEU A 322 17.05 -7.10 -6.13
C LEU A 322 17.27 -5.91 -7.07
N ILE A 323 16.26 -5.51 -7.84
CA ILE A 323 16.35 -4.33 -8.71
C ILE A 323 16.51 -3.06 -7.86
N ALA A 324 15.71 -2.89 -6.80
CA ALA A 324 15.79 -1.74 -5.91
C ALA A 324 17.18 -1.63 -5.25
N LEU A 325 17.74 -2.75 -4.78
CA LEU A 325 19.08 -2.80 -4.23
C LEU A 325 20.13 -2.44 -5.28
N ALA A 326 20.05 -3.03 -6.48
CA ALA A 326 20.97 -2.74 -7.58
C ALA A 326 20.94 -1.25 -7.96
N VAL A 327 19.76 -0.63 -8.02
CA VAL A 327 19.60 0.80 -8.31
C VAL A 327 20.14 1.67 -7.18
N CYS A 328 19.86 1.35 -5.91
CA CYS A 328 20.42 2.06 -4.77
C CYS A 328 21.96 2.01 -4.77
N VAL A 329 22.54 0.84 -5.03
CA VAL A 329 24.00 0.66 -5.16
C VAL A 329 24.53 1.45 -6.35
N ALA A 330 23.89 1.38 -7.52
CA ALA A 330 24.32 2.11 -8.71
C ALA A 330 24.31 3.64 -8.48
N VAL A 331 23.28 4.17 -7.81
CA VAL A 331 23.22 5.59 -7.43
C VAL A 331 24.32 5.93 -6.42
N GLY A 332 24.54 5.09 -5.40
CA GLY A 332 25.61 5.29 -4.41
C GLY A 332 27.00 5.32 -5.05
N LEU A 333 27.32 4.35 -5.90
CA LEU A 333 28.56 4.31 -6.66
C LEU A 333 28.68 5.51 -7.61
N GLY A 334 27.57 5.88 -8.27
CA GLY A 334 27.47 7.06 -9.11
C GLY A 334 27.83 8.34 -8.35
N LEU A 335 27.31 8.50 -7.14
CA LEU A 335 27.62 9.64 -6.28
C LEU A 335 29.09 9.63 -5.85
N VAL A 336 29.67 8.50 -5.48
CA VAL A 336 31.06 8.43 -5.00
C VAL A 336 32.06 8.66 -6.13
N PHE A 337 31.95 7.91 -7.22
CA PHE A 337 33.01 7.75 -8.20
C PHE A 337 32.90 8.69 -9.41
N THR A 338 31.72 9.25 -9.72
CA THR A 338 31.56 10.05 -10.94
C THR A 338 31.87 11.53 -10.76
N ARG A 339 32.14 12.22 -11.88
CA ARG A 339 32.26 13.69 -11.92
C ARG A 339 30.97 14.39 -11.50
N LEU A 340 29.82 13.82 -11.87
CA LEU A 340 28.52 14.32 -11.45
C LEU A 340 28.38 14.25 -9.93
N GLY A 341 28.71 13.12 -9.32
CA GLY A 341 28.64 12.96 -7.87
C GLY A 341 29.51 13.96 -7.10
N LYS A 342 30.72 14.24 -7.61
CA LYS A 342 31.59 15.32 -7.07
C LYS A 342 30.93 16.70 -7.20
N ALA A 343 30.30 17.00 -8.34
CA ALA A 343 29.59 18.27 -8.53
C ALA A 343 28.38 18.39 -7.61
N THR A 344 27.59 17.32 -7.43
CA THR A 344 26.45 17.28 -6.50
C THR A 344 26.88 17.55 -5.06
N ARG A 345 27.97 16.92 -4.60
CA ARG A 345 28.53 17.19 -3.26
C ARG A 345 29.05 18.62 -3.12
N ALA A 346 29.75 19.14 -4.12
CA ALA A 346 30.24 20.53 -4.10
C ALA A 346 29.09 21.55 -4.03
N VAL A 347 28.00 21.30 -4.78
CA VAL A 347 26.78 22.12 -4.72
C VAL A 347 26.08 22.00 -3.37
N ALA A 348 26.01 20.81 -2.78
CA ALA A 348 25.43 20.61 -1.46
C ALA A 348 26.24 21.29 -0.34
N ASP A 349 27.57 21.29 -0.44
CA ASP A 349 28.46 21.91 0.55
C ASP A 349 28.40 23.45 0.48
N ASN A 350 28.58 24.03 -0.71
CA ASN A 350 28.46 25.48 -0.90
C ASN A 350 28.16 25.83 -2.38
N PRO A 351 26.90 26.16 -2.73
CA PRO A 351 26.53 26.49 -4.11
C PRO A 351 27.30 27.68 -4.69
N SER A 352 27.63 28.68 -3.87
CA SER A 352 28.31 29.90 -4.32
C SER A 352 29.78 29.65 -4.67
N LEU A 353 30.47 28.84 -3.86
CA LEU A 353 31.85 28.40 -4.12
C LEU A 353 31.91 27.40 -5.28
N ALA A 354 30.92 26.50 -5.39
CA ALA A 354 30.83 25.60 -6.54
C ALA A 354 30.72 26.40 -7.85
N ALA A 355 29.88 27.44 -7.88
CA ALA A 355 29.73 28.30 -9.06
C ALA A 355 31.02 29.04 -9.43
N SER A 356 31.82 29.51 -8.47
CA SER A 356 33.09 30.20 -8.76
C SER A 356 34.17 29.29 -9.34
N THR A 357 34.07 27.98 -9.11
CA THR A 357 34.93 26.95 -9.74
C THR A 357 34.44 26.50 -11.13
N GLY A 358 33.38 27.10 -11.65
CA GLY A 358 32.82 26.81 -12.99
C GLY A 358 31.75 25.71 -13.01
N ILE A 359 31.27 25.24 -11.86
CA ILE A 359 30.16 24.27 -11.79
C ILE A 359 28.84 24.99 -12.06
N ASP A 360 28.10 24.52 -13.07
CA ASP A 360 26.75 25.01 -13.34
C ASP A 360 25.75 24.41 -12.34
N VAL A 361 25.54 25.14 -11.23
CA VAL A 361 24.66 24.75 -10.13
C VAL A 361 23.26 24.39 -10.62
N ASN A 362 22.71 25.13 -11.59
CA ASN A 362 21.36 24.87 -12.09
C ASN A 362 21.26 23.56 -12.85
N LYS A 363 22.29 23.19 -13.63
CA LYS A 363 22.32 21.88 -14.31
C LYS A 363 22.44 20.73 -13.31
N VAL A 364 23.28 20.88 -12.29
CA VAL A 364 23.44 19.86 -11.23
C VAL A 364 22.12 19.65 -10.48
N VAL A 365 21.48 20.74 -10.02
CA VAL A 365 20.18 20.69 -9.34
C VAL A 365 19.13 20.05 -10.25
N ARG A 366 19.03 20.45 -11.51
CA ARG A 366 18.06 19.87 -12.45
C ARG A 366 18.25 18.37 -12.63
N LEU A 367 19.49 17.91 -12.73
CA LEU A 367 19.79 16.49 -12.86
C LEU A 367 19.44 15.72 -11.59
N VAL A 368 19.68 16.31 -10.42
CA VAL A 368 19.23 15.75 -9.13
C VAL A 368 17.70 15.63 -9.07
N TRP A 369 16.96 16.65 -9.52
CA TRP A 369 15.50 16.57 -9.62
C TRP A 369 15.02 15.50 -10.60
N THR A 370 15.73 15.33 -11.72
CA THR A 370 15.45 14.29 -12.72
C THR A 370 15.65 12.89 -12.13
N ILE A 371 16.79 12.65 -11.47
CA ILE A 371 17.09 11.37 -10.80
C ILE A 371 16.13 11.13 -9.63
N GLY A 372 15.85 12.16 -8.83
CA GLY A 372 14.93 12.07 -7.70
C GLY A 372 13.52 11.70 -8.12
N GLY A 373 13.01 12.28 -9.21
CA GLY A 373 11.73 11.91 -9.80
C GLY A 373 11.70 10.50 -10.36
N ALA A 374 12.79 10.05 -11.00
CA ALA A 374 12.92 8.67 -11.49
C ALA A 374 12.88 7.64 -10.35
N LEU A 375 13.63 7.90 -9.26
CA LEU A 375 13.70 7.02 -8.10
C LEU A 375 12.37 6.99 -7.31
N ALA A 376 11.71 8.15 -7.17
CA ALA A 376 10.38 8.23 -6.57
C ALA A 376 9.36 7.43 -7.38
N ALA A 377 9.35 7.62 -8.71
CA ALA A 377 8.45 6.85 -9.57
C ALA A 377 8.73 5.35 -9.51
N MET A 378 10.00 4.93 -9.52
CA MET A 378 10.38 3.52 -9.38
C MET A 378 9.91 2.92 -8.06
N SER A 379 10.07 3.64 -6.95
CA SER A 379 9.54 3.25 -5.64
C SER A 379 8.04 2.98 -5.71
N GLY A 380 7.28 3.87 -6.37
CA GLY A 380 5.84 3.74 -6.53
C GLY A 380 5.42 2.58 -7.41
N VAL A 381 6.15 2.32 -8.49
CA VAL A 381 5.93 1.13 -9.33
C VAL A 381 6.09 -0.15 -8.52
N PHE A 382 7.17 -0.27 -7.73
CA PHE A 382 7.41 -1.47 -6.95
C PHE A 382 6.37 -1.65 -5.83
N LEU A 383 6.02 -0.58 -5.11
CA LEU A 383 5.00 -0.65 -4.06
C LEU A 383 3.63 -1.02 -4.63
N SER A 384 3.27 -0.47 -5.79
CA SER A 384 1.99 -0.79 -6.41
C SER A 384 1.92 -2.22 -6.96
N ILE A 385 3.04 -2.83 -7.38
CA ILE A 385 3.07 -4.25 -7.77
C ILE A 385 2.75 -5.15 -6.56
N SER A 386 3.15 -4.72 -5.36
CA SER A 386 2.84 -5.44 -4.12
C SER A 386 1.41 -5.20 -3.64
N ASP A 387 1.01 -3.94 -3.46
CA ASP A 387 -0.19 -3.54 -2.69
C ASP A 387 -1.35 -3.00 -3.55
N GLY A 388 -1.15 -2.91 -4.87
CA GLY A 388 -2.03 -2.21 -5.80
C GLY A 388 -1.82 -0.69 -5.79
N VAL A 389 -2.44 -0.01 -6.75
CA VAL A 389 -2.40 1.44 -6.89
C VAL A 389 -3.57 2.06 -6.16
N LYS A 390 -3.29 3.08 -5.35
CA LYS A 390 -4.27 4.03 -4.79
C LYS A 390 -3.81 5.46 -5.09
N PHE A 391 -4.74 6.37 -5.30
CA PHE A 391 -4.45 7.77 -5.65
C PHE A 391 -3.68 8.55 -4.56
N ASP A 392 -3.70 8.09 -3.31
CA ASP A 392 -3.10 8.75 -2.15
C ASP A 392 -1.98 7.92 -1.49
N MET A 393 -1.51 6.85 -2.14
CA MET A 393 -0.49 5.95 -1.58
C MET A 393 0.81 6.71 -1.23
N GLY A 394 1.23 7.63 -2.09
CA GLY A 394 2.42 8.44 -1.90
C GLY A 394 2.35 9.39 -0.71
N GLN A 395 1.17 9.91 -0.35
CA GLN A 395 1.01 10.76 0.84
C GLN A 395 1.27 9.98 2.12
N HIS A 396 0.74 8.77 2.22
CA HIS A 396 0.94 7.90 3.38
C HIS A 396 2.42 7.53 3.55
N LEU A 397 3.10 7.27 2.42
CA LEU A 397 4.52 6.95 2.39
C LEU A 397 5.40 8.18 2.65
N LEU A 398 4.96 9.38 2.29
CA LEU A 398 5.75 10.60 2.41
C LEU A 398 6.29 10.82 3.82
N LEU A 399 5.45 10.59 4.84
CA LEU A 399 5.86 10.73 6.23
C LEU A 399 6.96 9.71 6.60
N LEU A 400 6.84 8.46 6.14
CA LEU A 400 7.86 7.44 6.33
C LEU A 400 9.15 7.76 5.58
N VAL A 401 9.04 8.28 4.35
CA VAL A 401 10.19 8.72 3.56
C VAL A 401 10.90 9.87 4.27
N PHE A 402 10.18 10.86 4.80
CA PHE A 402 10.77 11.90 5.63
C PHE A 402 11.40 11.34 6.90
N ALA A 403 10.72 10.42 7.59
CA ALA A 403 11.25 9.76 8.77
C ALA A 403 12.59 9.07 8.45
N ALA A 404 12.66 8.33 7.33
CA ALA A 404 13.87 7.68 6.86
C ALA A 404 14.99 8.67 6.53
N VAL A 405 14.70 9.78 5.85
CA VAL A 405 15.71 10.79 5.51
C VAL A 405 16.21 11.53 6.75
N VAL A 406 15.32 11.90 7.67
CA VAL A 406 15.69 12.58 8.93
C VAL A 406 16.48 11.64 9.84
N LEU A 407 16.00 10.40 10.00
CA LEU A 407 16.71 9.34 10.73
C LEU A 407 18.11 9.11 10.14
N GLY A 408 18.20 9.03 8.83
CA GLY A 408 19.45 8.84 8.11
C GLY A 408 20.43 10.02 8.22
N GLY A 409 19.90 11.23 8.32
CA GLY A 409 20.64 12.48 8.24
C GLY A 409 20.27 13.22 6.95
N LEU A 410 19.64 14.38 7.12
CA LEU A 410 19.15 15.23 6.04
C LEU A 410 20.26 15.56 5.02
N GLY A 411 19.95 15.43 3.73
CA GLY A 411 20.87 15.79 2.64
C GLY A 411 21.96 14.77 2.32
N THR A 412 21.96 13.61 2.99
CA THR A 412 22.88 12.51 2.69
C THR A 412 22.15 11.32 2.06
N ALA A 413 22.55 10.91 0.85
CA ALA A 413 21.94 9.78 0.15
C ALA A 413 22.18 8.45 0.90
N PHE A 414 23.40 8.24 1.41
CA PHE A 414 23.75 7.05 2.20
C PHE A 414 23.00 7.01 3.54
N GLY A 415 22.85 8.16 4.20
CA GLY A 415 22.01 8.28 5.39
C GLY A 415 20.58 7.88 5.09
N ALA A 416 19.98 8.44 4.04
CA ALA A 416 18.61 8.12 3.65
C ALA A 416 18.40 6.62 3.34
N PHE A 417 19.36 5.96 2.71
CA PHE A 417 19.31 4.51 2.48
C PHE A 417 19.29 3.73 3.80
N VAL A 418 20.23 4.00 4.71
CA VAL A 418 20.31 3.32 6.01
C VAL A 418 19.08 3.62 6.86
N GLY A 419 18.62 4.87 6.88
CA GLY A 419 17.40 5.25 7.58
C GLY A 419 16.17 4.54 7.03
N ALA A 420 16.05 4.39 5.72
CA ALA A 420 14.96 3.64 5.09
C ALA A 420 15.01 2.14 5.40
N MET A 421 16.20 1.53 5.44
CA MET A 421 16.35 0.13 5.88
C MET A 421 15.85 -0.06 7.31
N LEU A 422 16.27 0.82 8.22
CA LEU A 422 15.89 0.75 9.63
C LEU A 422 14.39 0.97 9.82
N ILE A 423 13.81 1.98 9.17
CA ILE A 423 12.36 2.22 9.22
C ILE A 423 11.60 1.04 8.61
N GLY A 424 12.06 0.48 7.48
CA GLY A 424 11.39 -0.64 6.83
C GLY A 424 11.34 -1.89 7.70
N VAL A 425 12.49 -2.29 8.26
CA VAL A 425 12.59 -3.41 9.20
C VAL A 425 11.78 -3.13 10.45
N PHE A 426 11.87 -1.93 11.01
CA PHE A 426 11.11 -1.56 12.20
C PHE A 426 9.59 -1.65 11.98
N VAL A 427 9.08 -1.09 10.87
CA VAL A 427 7.65 -1.10 10.54
C VAL A 427 7.12 -2.52 10.48
N GLN A 428 7.81 -3.43 9.77
CA GLN A 428 7.32 -4.81 9.63
C GLN A 428 7.54 -5.64 10.90
N MET A 429 8.65 -5.46 11.63
CA MET A 429 8.88 -6.18 12.89
C MET A 429 7.94 -5.71 14.01
N SER A 430 7.51 -4.44 13.98
CA SER A 430 6.58 -3.91 14.99
C SER A 430 5.23 -4.64 15.00
N THR A 431 4.84 -5.27 13.88
CA THR A 431 3.59 -6.04 13.79
C THR A 431 3.61 -7.37 14.55
N LEU A 432 4.73 -7.72 15.20
CA LEU A 432 4.79 -8.83 16.14
C LEU A 432 4.10 -8.48 17.47
N VAL A 433 4.12 -7.21 17.86
CA VAL A 433 3.66 -6.75 19.17
C VAL A 433 2.51 -5.74 19.04
N VAL A 434 2.47 -5.01 17.93
CA VAL A 434 1.49 -3.96 17.66
C VAL A 434 0.54 -4.40 16.55
N ALA A 435 -0.73 -4.00 16.64
CA ALA A 435 -1.70 -4.24 15.57
C ALA A 435 -1.21 -3.68 14.22
N PRO A 436 -1.39 -4.40 13.10
CA PRO A 436 -0.89 -3.97 11.78
C PRO A 436 -1.35 -2.58 11.34
N GLU A 437 -2.53 -2.13 11.80
CA GLU A 437 -3.10 -0.81 11.51
C GLU A 437 -2.29 0.32 12.17
N LEU A 438 -1.63 0.02 13.29
CA LEU A 438 -0.85 0.97 14.09
C LEU A 438 0.66 0.90 13.80
N LYS A 439 1.10 0.05 12.86
CA LYS A 439 2.54 -0.16 12.58
C LYS A 439 3.29 1.10 12.14
N TYR A 440 2.59 2.04 11.52
CA TYR A 440 3.18 3.33 11.11
C TYR A 440 3.34 4.31 12.29
N VAL A 441 2.54 4.18 13.35
CA VAL A 441 2.65 5.00 14.57
C VAL A 441 3.97 4.70 15.28
N GLY A 442 4.35 3.43 15.36
CA GLY A 442 5.63 3.03 15.95
C GLY A 442 6.83 3.66 15.24
N ALA A 443 6.82 3.69 13.90
CA ALA A 443 7.90 4.26 13.12
C ALA A 443 8.07 5.77 13.37
N LEU A 444 6.95 6.48 13.57
CA LEU A 444 6.95 7.89 13.94
C LEU A 444 7.46 8.10 15.38
N ALA A 445 7.09 7.23 16.32
CA ALA A 445 7.61 7.29 17.69
C ALA A 445 9.13 7.10 17.73
N VAL A 446 9.66 6.14 16.95
CA VAL A 446 11.11 5.95 16.80
C VAL A 446 11.79 7.19 16.23
N LEU A 447 11.19 7.82 15.22
CA LEU A 447 11.69 9.08 14.67
C LEU A 447 11.76 10.17 15.77
N ILE A 448 10.70 10.33 16.59
CA ILE A 448 10.67 11.30 17.67
C ILE A 448 11.79 11.03 18.69
N ILE A 449 11.93 9.78 19.14
CA ILE A 449 12.97 9.38 20.09
C ILE A 449 14.37 9.67 19.53
N ILE A 450 14.60 9.41 18.25
CA ILE A 450 15.89 9.65 17.62
C ILE A 450 16.13 11.14 17.41
N MET A 451 15.11 11.92 17.07
CA MET A 451 15.27 13.38 17.01
C MET A 451 15.61 13.98 18.37
N LEU A 452 15.04 13.45 19.47
CA LEU A 452 15.36 13.87 20.83
C LEU A 452 16.79 13.52 21.24
N THR A 453 17.30 12.34 20.82
CA THR A 453 18.61 11.84 21.23
C THR A 453 19.75 12.22 20.27
N ARG A 454 19.45 12.34 18.96
CA ARG A 454 20.36 12.64 17.85
C ARG A 454 19.65 13.43 16.73
N PRO A 455 19.44 14.75 16.90
CA PRO A 455 18.71 15.58 15.92
C PRO A 455 19.36 15.68 14.54
N GLN A 456 20.64 15.31 14.41
CA GLN A 456 21.38 15.28 13.14
C GLN A 456 21.16 13.96 12.36
N GLY A 457 20.43 12.99 12.91
CA GLY A 457 20.33 11.64 12.34
C GLY A 457 21.57 10.79 12.59
N ILE A 458 21.57 9.56 12.05
CA ILE A 458 22.61 8.55 12.29
C ILE A 458 23.90 8.89 11.52
N LEU A 459 23.78 9.36 10.27
CA LEU A 459 24.90 9.66 9.38
C LEU A 459 24.98 11.15 9.00
N GLY A 460 24.25 12.03 9.69
CA GLY A 460 24.29 13.46 9.43
C GLY A 460 25.64 14.10 9.76
N ARG A 461 26.03 15.08 8.96
CA ARG A 461 27.25 15.86 9.21
C ARG A 461 27.01 16.86 10.33
N ARG A 462 27.94 16.93 11.28
CA ARG A 462 27.95 18.01 12.29
C ARG A 462 28.18 19.34 11.58
N GLU A 463 27.16 20.18 11.50
CA GLU A 463 27.38 21.59 11.22
C GLU A 463 28.18 22.19 12.37
N ARG A 464 29.37 22.69 12.05
CA ARG A 464 30.14 23.49 12.99
C ARG A 464 29.48 24.87 12.99
N ILE A 465 28.56 25.07 13.93
CA ILE A 465 28.01 26.39 14.24
C ILE A 465 29.21 27.24 14.65
N GLY A 466 29.64 28.13 13.77
CA GLY A 466 30.85 28.93 13.88
C GLY A 466 30.58 30.33 13.40
#